data_AF-V8AMV2-F1
#
_entry.id   AF-V8AMV2-F1
#
_cell.length_a   1.000
_cell.length_b   1.000
_cell.length_c   1.000
_cell.angle_alpha   90.00
_cell.angle_beta   90.00
_cell.angle_gamma   90.00
#
_symmetry.space_group_name_H-M   'P 1'
#
loop_
_entity.id
_entity.type
_entity.pdbx_description
1 polymer ?
#
loop_
_entity_poly.entity_id
_entity_poly.type
_entity_poly.pdbx_seq_one_letter_code
_entity_poly.pdbx_strand_id
1 'polypeptide(L)'
;MRYTNGNYEAFVRPRKPQEADKKSAYIVGAGLAGLAAAVFLIRDGQVPGNRIHILEELSLSGGSLDGSFIPHDGFVIRGGREMENHFECLWDLFHSIPSLEVENASVLDEFYYLDKDDPNSSNCRIIANRGERVADDGQFTLSRQAQDEIVKLFMAQEESLVGKKIEDVFSEEFFESNFWLYWCSMFAFEKWHSAIEMRRYIMRFIHHIKGLPDFTALKFTKYNQYESLVKPLLAFLKDQGVIFQYEAQVENIEVDFSNNKKVAKKIIFADGKVQDLTEDDLVFVTNGSITESSTQGSPTEAAPITWLCWFAYQFRTEDTSDECLGSGVVCRRTSWICTKSFCNYPTYGRCCCYYFGQRCRSGPKLICKPTKPRNRIGISCISSASSIMSFASFFWNSDVC
;
A
#
# COMPACT_ATOMS: atom_id res chain seq x y z
N MET A 1 -17.55 -2.60 -18.09
CA MET A 1 -17.74 -3.19 -16.74
C MET A 1 -18.95 -2.57 -16.06
N ARG A 2 -19.56 -3.25 -15.09
CA ARG A 2 -20.68 -2.75 -14.26
C ARG A 2 -20.31 -2.92 -12.79
N TYR A 3 -20.55 -1.92 -11.96
CA TYR A 3 -20.40 -2.04 -10.50
C TYR A 3 -21.61 -2.73 -9.88
N THR A 4 -21.34 -3.66 -8.97
CA THR A 4 -22.36 -4.42 -8.25
C THR A 4 -21.92 -4.66 -6.81
N ASN A 5 -22.84 -5.11 -5.96
CA ASN A 5 -22.56 -5.52 -4.59
C ASN A 5 -23.50 -6.66 -4.16
N GLY A 6 -23.15 -7.30 -3.05
CA GLY A 6 -23.95 -8.37 -2.44
C GLY A 6 -23.66 -9.77 -3.01
N ASN A 7 -24.19 -10.77 -2.30
CA ASN A 7 -23.82 -12.18 -2.47
C ASN A 7 -24.15 -12.75 -3.87
N TYR A 8 -25.17 -12.23 -4.54
CA TYR A 8 -25.58 -12.74 -5.84
C TYR A 8 -24.46 -12.63 -6.87
N GLU A 9 -23.83 -11.46 -6.97
CA GLU A 9 -22.72 -11.25 -7.90
C GLU A 9 -21.40 -11.79 -7.34
N ALA A 10 -21.20 -11.75 -6.02
CA ALA A 10 -19.96 -12.23 -5.39
C ALA A 10 -19.72 -13.73 -5.53
N PHE A 11 -20.78 -14.56 -5.55
CA PHE A 11 -20.65 -16.02 -5.61
C PHE A 11 -20.82 -16.60 -7.01
N VAL A 12 -21.25 -15.81 -7.99
CA VAL A 12 -21.43 -16.27 -9.36
C VAL A 12 -20.07 -16.34 -10.05
N ARG A 13 -19.78 -17.50 -10.64
CA ARG A 13 -18.59 -17.67 -11.49
C ARG A 13 -18.89 -17.20 -12.91
N PRO A 14 -18.02 -16.37 -13.51
CA PRO A 14 -18.23 -15.91 -14.88
C PRO A 14 -18.12 -17.07 -15.88
N ARG A 15 -18.86 -16.98 -16.98
CA ARG A 15 -18.66 -17.85 -18.14
C ARG A 15 -17.33 -17.49 -18.81
N LYS A 16 -16.71 -18.47 -19.47
CA LYS A 16 -15.48 -18.24 -20.24
C LYS A 16 -15.68 -17.09 -21.24
N PRO A 17 -14.86 -16.03 -21.16
CA PRO A 17 -14.91 -14.96 -22.15
C PRO A 17 -14.63 -15.48 -23.55
N GLN A 18 -15.28 -14.85 -24.53
CA GLN A 18 -15.05 -15.18 -25.94
C GLN A 18 -13.57 -14.96 -26.29
N GLU A 19 -12.98 -15.92 -27.01
CA GLU A 19 -11.58 -15.90 -27.48
C GLU A 19 -10.49 -15.90 -26.39
N ALA A 20 -10.83 -16.18 -25.13
CA ALA A 20 -9.84 -16.28 -24.04
C ALA A 20 -8.63 -17.19 -24.37
N ASP A 21 -8.86 -18.30 -25.09
CA ASP A 21 -7.80 -19.24 -25.51
C ASP A 21 -6.80 -18.67 -26.52
N LYS A 22 -7.18 -17.60 -27.24
CA LYS A 22 -6.32 -16.94 -28.22
C LYS A 22 -5.52 -15.79 -27.61
N LYS A 23 -5.96 -15.26 -26.47
CA LYS A 23 -5.34 -14.08 -25.87
C LYS A 23 -4.05 -14.44 -25.12
N SER A 24 -3.07 -13.54 -25.16
CA SER A 24 -1.92 -13.56 -24.26
C SER A 24 -1.95 -12.30 -23.40
N ALA A 25 -1.21 -12.29 -22.29
CA ALA A 25 -1.09 -11.11 -21.44
C ALA A 25 0.36 -10.85 -21.05
N TYR A 26 0.80 -9.61 -21.20
CA TYR A 26 2.09 -9.10 -20.72
C TYR A 26 1.82 -8.08 -19.61
N ILE A 27 2.37 -8.35 -18.44
CA ILE A 27 2.12 -7.57 -17.21
C ILE A 27 3.45 -6.96 -16.77
N VAL A 28 3.54 -5.62 -16.86
CA VAL A 28 4.73 -4.87 -16.45
C VAL A 28 4.66 -4.56 -14.95
N GLY A 29 5.59 -5.16 -14.20
CA GLY A 29 5.70 -5.11 -12.75
C GLY A 29 5.05 -6.31 -12.06
N ALA A 30 5.79 -6.98 -11.18
CA ALA A 30 5.33 -8.08 -10.35
C ALA A 30 4.94 -7.65 -8.93
N GLY A 31 4.44 -6.41 -8.78
CA GLY A 31 3.77 -5.95 -7.55
C GLY A 31 2.36 -6.55 -7.39
N LEU A 32 1.65 -6.17 -6.32
CA LEU A 32 0.30 -6.70 -6.04
C LEU A 32 -0.67 -6.53 -7.23
N ALA A 33 -0.63 -5.39 -7.91
CA ALA A 33 -1.51 -5.12 -9.05
C ALA A 33 -1.28 -6.11 -10.20
N GLY A 34 -0.02 -6.33 -10.59
CA GLY A 34 0.32 -7.27 -11.65
C GLY A 34 0.01 -8.72 -11.29
N LEU A 35 0.33 -9.14 -10.07
CA LEU A 35 0.01 -10.48 -9.58
C LEU A 35 -1.51 -10.71 -9.51
N ALA A 36 -2.27 -9.75 -9.01
CA ALA A 36 -3.73 -9.83 -8.97
C ALA A 36 -4.34 -9.90 -10.39
N ALA A 37 -3.84 -9.09 -11.33
CA ALA A 37 -4.28 -9.13 -12.72
C ALA A 37 -4.07 -10.53 -13.34
N ALA A 38 -2.91 -11.15 -13.09
CA ALA A 38 -2.65 -12.52 -13.53
C ALA A 38 -3.64 -13.53 -12.93
N VAL A 39 -3.95 -13.41 -11.64
CA VAL A 39 -4.95 -14.29 -10.99
C VAL A 39 -6.31 -14.11 -11.64
N PHE A 40 -6.80 -12.88 -11.83
CA PHE A 40 -8.10 -12.65 -12.45
C PHE A 40 -8.14 -13.09 -13.92
N LEU A 41 -7.03 -12.95 -14.66
CA LEU A 41 -6.92 -13.48 -16.03
C LEU A 41 -7.07 -15.00 -16.07
N ILE A 42 -6.53 -15.72 -15.08
CA ILE A 42 -6.69 -17.18 -14.97
C ILE A 42 -8.09 -17.53 -14.49
N ARG A 43 -8.50 -16.99 -13.34
CA ARG A 43 -9.72 -17.40 -12.63
C ARG A 43 -10.98 -17.03 -13.38
N ASP A 44 -11.05 -15.79 -13.85
CA ASP A 44 -12.26 -15.20 -14.42
C ASP A 44 -12.13 -15.02 -15.93
N GLY A 45 -10.95 -14.60 -16.38
CA GLY A 45 -10.58 -14.50 -17.79
C GLY A 45 -10.45 -15.88 -18.46
N GLN A 46 -10.17 -16.93 -17.67
CA GLN A 46 -9.91 -18.29 -18.16
C GLN A 46 -8.86 -18.32 -19.29
N VAL A 47 -7.88 -17.41 -19.20
CA VAL A 47 -6.70 -17.36 -20.07
C VAL A 47 -5.69 -18.41 -19.58
N PRO A 48 -5.17 -19.28 -20.47
CA PRO A 48 -4.16 -20.26 -20.08
C PRO A 48 -2.94 -19.59 -19.44
N GLY A 49 -2.49 -20.07 -18.28
CA GLY A 49 -1.37 -19.43 -17.54
C GLY A 49 -0.07 -19.37 -18.34
N ASN A 50 0.19 -20.35 -19.20
CA ASN A 50 1.36 -20.35 -20.11
C ASN A 50 1.33 -19.28 -21.22
N ARG A 51 0.27 -18.45 -21.28
CA ARG A 51 0.15 -17.26 -22.14
C ARG A 51 0.17 -15.96 -21.34
N ILE A 52 0.43 -16.03 -20.03
CA ILE A 52 0.53 -14.89 -19.13
C ILE A 52 2.00 -14.72 -18.75
N HIS A 53 2.54 -13.53 -19.06
CA HIS A 53 3.92 -13.16 -18.88
C HIS A 53 4.00 -11.99 -17.89
N ILE A 54 4.68 -12.19 -16.77
CA ILE A 54 4.96 -11.13 -15.80
C ILE A 54 6.41 -10.70 -15.99
N LEU A 55 6.59 -9.41 -16.28
CA LEU A 55 7.88 -8.76 -16.55
C LEU A 55 8.27 -7.94 -15.32
N GLU A 56 9.34 -8.34 -14.63
CA GLU A 56 9.81 -7.71 -13.40
C GLU A 56 11.26 -7.27 -13.56
N GLU A 57 11.55 -6.01 -13.25
CA GLU A 57 12.90 -5.46 -13.30
C GLU A 57 13.79 -6.06 -12.21
N LEU A 58 13.25 -6.30 -11.02
CA LEU A 58 14.00 -6.87 -9.91
C LEU A 58 14.17 -8.39 -10.07
N SER A 59 15.05 -8.97 -9.26
CA SER A 59 15.22 -10.42 -9.14
C SER A 59 14.12 -11.09 -8.31
N LEU A 60 13.16 -10.31 -7.79
CA LEU A 60 12.11 -10.77 -6.87
C LEU A 60 10.79 -10.04 -7.13
N SER A 61 9.68 -10.78 -7.11
CA SER A 61 8.34 -10.20 -7.15
C SER A 61 7.92 -9.58 -5.81
N GLY A 62 6.81 -8.84 -5.81
CA GLY A 62 6.16 -8.27 -4.62
C GLY A 62 6.12 -6.75 -4.65
N GLY A 63 7.05 -6.10 -5.36
CA GLY A 63 7.13 -4.64 -5.46
C GLY A 63 7.17 -4.01 -4.06
N SER A 64 6.19 -3.15 -3.76
CA SER A 64 6.10 -2.50 -2.45
C SER A 64 5.69 -3.45 -1.31
N LEU A 65 5.18 -4.65 -1.57
CA LEU A 65 4.86 -5.65 -0.55
C LEU A 65 6.07 -6.50 -0.17
N ASP A 66 7.26 -5.91 -0.11
CA ASP A 66 8.51 -6.59 0.24
C ASP A 66 8.61 -6.94 1.73
N GLY A 67 9.51 -7.89 1.99
CA GLY A 67 9.93 -8.31 3.31
C GLY A 67 11.10 -9.27 3.15
N SER A 68 12.32 -8.79 3.36
CA SER A 68 13.54 -9.58 3.17
C SER A 68 14.41 -9.55 4.43
N PHE A 69 15.20 -10.60 4.62
CA PHE A 69 16.27 -10.62 5.62
C PHE A 69 17.59 -10.32 4.91
N ILE A 70 18.24 -9.23 5.29
CA ILE A 70 19.58 -8.89 4.83
C ILE A 70 20.58 -9.38 5.87
N PRO A 71 21.49 -10.30 5.52
CA PRO A 71 22.54 -10.75 6.42
C PRO A 71 23.28 -9.56 7.03
N HIS A 72 23.53 -9.61 8.34
CA HIS A 72 24.18 -8.54 9.14
C HIS A 72 23.37 -7.26 9.37
N ASP A 73 22.45 -6.89 8.47
CA ASP A 73 21.62 -5.68 8.61
C ASP A 73 20.24 -5.93 9.26
N GLY A 74 19.74 -7.16 9.21
CA GLY A 74 18.45 -7.55 9.80
C GLY A 74 17.31 -7.63 8.78
N PHE A 75 16.04 -7.62 9.24
CA PHE A 75 14.92 -7.62 8.30
C PHE A 75 14.64 -6.21 7.74
N VAL A 76 14.29 -6.14 6.47
CA VAL A 76 13.86 -4.93 5.81
C VAL A 76 12.44 -5.14 5.31
N ILE A 77 11.56 -4.21 5.68
CA ILE A 77 10.17 -4.20 5.25
C ILE A 77 9.83 -2.74 4.94
N ARG A 78 9.66 -2.38 3.68
CA ARG A 78 9.32 -1.00 3.28
C ARG A 78 7.84 -0.72 3.56
N GLY A 79 7.50 -0.54 4.83
CA GLY A 79 6.14 -0.20 5.30
C GLY A 79 5.33 -1.39 5.83
N GLY A 80 4.43 -1.12 6.78
CA GLY A 80 3.38 -2.08 7.17
C GLY A 80 2.12 -1.82 6.34
N ARG A 81 1.30 -2.86 6.11
CA ARG A 81 0.01 -2.70 5.43
C ARG A 81 -1.09 -3.04 6.39
N GLU A 82 -2.03 -2.12 6.46
CA GLU A 82 -3.21 -2.16 7.28
C GLU A 82 -4.36 -2.55 6.36
N MET A 83 -5.17 -3.52 6.75
CA MET A 83 -6.28 -4.02 5.96
C MET A 83 -7.58 -3.84 6.75
N GLU A 84 -8.71 -3.82 6.04
CA GLU A 84 -10.03 -3.75 6.68
C GLU A 84 -11.03 -4.65 5.96
N ASN A 85 -12.19 -4.88 6.58
CA ASN A 85 -13.16 -5.87 6.12
C ASN A 85 -13.82 -5.51 4.78
N HIS A 86 -13.88 -4.23 4.39
CA HIS A 86 -14.45 -3.79 3.10
C HIS A 86 -13.41 -3.58 1.99
N PHE A 87 -12.25 -4.24 2.05
CA PHE A 87 -11.37 -4.39 0.88
C PHE A 87 -11.98 -5.41 -0.11
N GLU A 88 -13.17 -5.11 -0.61
CA GLU A 88 -14.05 -6.02 -1.37
C GLU A 88 -13.32 -6.80 -2.47
N CYS A 89 -12.61 -6.10 -3.36
CA CYS A 89 -11.89 -6.75 -4.47
C CYS A 89 -10.67 -7.56 -4.00
N LEU A 90 -10.04 -7.16 -2.90
CA LEU A 90 -8.91 -7.89 -2.33
C LEU A 90 -9.41 -9.19 -1.68
N TRP A 91 -10.53 -9.15 -0.98
CA TRP A 91 -11.13 -10.36 -0.41
C TRP A 91 -11.72 -11.27 -1.48
N ASP A 92 -12.25 -10.69 -2.57
CA ASP A 92 -12.58 -11.46 -3.77
C ASP A 92 -11.34 -12.17 -4.35
N LEU A 93 -10.18 -11.51 -4.40
CA LEU A 93 -8.95 -12.15 -4.83
C LEU A 93 -8.55 -13.30 -3.88
N PHE A 94 -8.37 -13.01 -2.60
CA PHE A 94 -7.71 -13.91 -1.65
C PHE A 94 -8.60 -15.05 -1.12
N HIS A 95 -9.92 -15.05 -1.34
CA HIS A 95 -10.72 -16.27 -1.10
C HIS A 95 -10.37 -17.41 -2.07
N SER A 96 -9.82 -17.05 -3.23
CA SER A 96 -9.45 -18.02 -4.28
C SER A 96 -8.00 -18.46 -4.24
N ILE A 97 -7.17 -17.86 -3.39
CA ILE A 97 -5.75 -18.18 -3.25
C ILE A 97 -5.56 -19.14 -2.08
N PRO A 98 -5.00 -20.35 -2.29
CA PRO A 98 -4.72 -21.28 -1.20
C PRO A 98 -3.73 -20.72 -0.17
N SER A 99 -3.98 -20.98 1.11
CA SER A 99 -3.01 -20.74 2.19
C SER A 99 -1.81 -21.69 2.02
N LEU A 100 -0.63 -21.20 2.42
CA LEU A 100 0.58 -22.02 2.49
C LEU A 100 0.78 -22.68 3.87
N GLU A 101 -0.01 -22.29 4.87
CA GLU A 101 0.14 -22.71 6.27
C GLU A 101 -1.03 -23.57 6.75
N VAL A 102 -2.24 -23.31 6.25
CA VAL A 102 -3.46 -23.99 6.66
C VAL A 102 -3.97 -24.85 5.51
N GLU A 103 -3.97 -26.17 5.72
CA GLU A 103 -4.44 -27.14 4.73
C GLU A 103 -5.93 -26.93 4.39
N ASN A 104 -6.29 -27.04 3.11
CA ASN A 104 -7.67 -26.88 2.61
C ASN A 104 -8.32 -25.52 2.94
N ALA A 105 -7.53 -24.47 3.14
CA ALA A 105 -8.00 -23.13 3.43
C ALA A 105 -7.44 -22.11 2.43
N SER A 106 -8.16 -21.00 2.23
CA SER A 106 -7.66 -19.85 1.48
C SER A 106 -6.85 -18.90 2.37
N VAL A 107 -6.11 -17.98 1.74
CA VAL A 107 -5.45 -16.87 2.46
C VAL A 107 -6.48 -16.02 3.21
N LEU A 108 -7.69 -15.84 2.66
CA LEU A 108 -8.78 -15.16 3.37
C LEU A 108 -9.19 -15.91 4.63
N ASP A 109 -9.30 -17.25 4.59
CA ASP A 109 -9.68 -18.05 5.75
C ASP A 109 -8.62 -17.94 6.87
N GLU A 110 -7.34 -18.11 6.52
CA GLU A 110 -6.23 -17.93 7.46
C GLU A 110 -6.26 -16.54 8.10
N PHE A 111 -6.43 -15.50 7.28
CA PHE A 111 -6.52 -14.11 7.73
C PHE A 111 -7.72 -13.88 8.66
N TYR A 112 -8.88 -14.43 8.30
CA TYR A 112 -10.11 -14.30 9.06
C TYR A 112 -10.00 -14.98 10.42
N TYR A 113 -9.48 -16.21 10.49
CA TYR A 113 -9.30 -16.92 11.76
C TYR A 113 -8.34 -16.16 12.68
N LEU A 114 -7.21 -15.68 12.14
CA LEU A 114 -6.25 -14.89 12.91
C LEU A 114 -6.87 -13.62 13.50
N ASP A 115 -7.62 -12.86 12.70
CA ASP A 115 -8.29 -11.63 13.16
C ASP A 115 -9.34 -11.92 14.26
N LYS A 116 -9.97 -13.11 14.24
CA LYS A 116 -10.92 -13.51 15.29
C LYS A 116 -10.24 -14.01 16.55
N ASP A 117 -9.13 -14.73 16.42
CA ASP A 117 -8.39 -15.31 17.54
C ASP A 117 -7.54 -14.25 18.27
N ASP A 118 -7.02 -13.26 17.55
CA ASP A 118 -6.27 -12.12 18.11
C ASP A 118 -6.70 -10.78 17.47
N PRO A 119 -7.89 -10.26 17.82
CA PRO A 119 -8.39 -9.02 17.24
C PRO A 119 -7.47 -7.83 17.56
N ASN A 120 -7.16 -7.05 16.53
CA ASN A 120 -6.27 -5.90 16.67
C ASN A 120 -6.90 -4.80 17.52
N SER A 121 -6.08 -4.16 18.34
CA SER A 121 -6.41 -2.95 19.09
C SER A 121 -5.13 -2.29 19.58
N SER A 122 -5.22 -1.01 19.94
CA SER A 122 -4.14 -0.26 20.56
C SER A 122 -4.54 0.27 21.92
N ASN A 123 -3.71 -0.05 22.92
CA ASN A 123 -3.91 0.40 24.30
C ASN A 123 -3.46 1.85 24.52
N CYS A 124 -2.58 2.37 23.67
CA CYS A 124 -2.04 3.72 23.71
C CYS A 124 -1.68 4.16 22.30
N ARG A 125 -2.25 5.28 21.84
CA ARG A 125 -1.95 5.81 20.50
C ARG A 125 -1.13 7.08 20.52
N ILE A 126 -1.26 7.91 21.54
CA ILE A 126 -0.53 9.17 21.66
C ILE A 126 0.26 9.22 22.98
N ILE A 127 1.56 9.46 22.86
CA ILE A 127 2.46 9.83 23.96
C ILE A 127 3.04 11.24 23.77
N ALA A 128 3.39 11.88 24.87
CA ALA A 128 4.16 13.12 24.93
C ALA A 128 5.22 12.99 26.04
N ASN A 129 5.96 14.07 26.32
CA ASN A 129 6.86 14.17 27.50
C ASN A 129 7.76 12.96 27.76
N ARG A 130 8.35 12.38 26.70
CA ARG A 130 9.24 11.20 26.77
C ARG A 130 8.55 9.92 27.26
N GLY A 131 7.30 9.69 26.85
CA GLY A 131 6.61 8.41 27.06
C GLY A 131 5.34 8.50 27.91
N GLU A 132 4.90 9.70 28.28
CA GLU A 132 3.64 9.85 29.03
C GLU A 132 2.47 9.80 28.06
N ARG A 133 1.50 8.90 28.31
CA ARG A 133 0.23 8.90 27.57
C ARG A 133 -0.49 10.23 27.80
N VAL A 134 -0.94 10.87 26.72
CA VAL A 134 -1.73 12.11 26.84
C VAL A 134 -3.12 11.82 27.39
N ALA A 135 -3.69 12.74 28.17
CA ALA A 135 -4.95 12.55 28.87
C ALA A 135 -6.18 12.40 27.95
N ASP A 136 -6.10 12.96 26.75
CA ASP A 136 -7.13 13.00 25.72
C ASP A 136 -6.92 11.95 24.60
N ASP A 137 -6.01 10.99 24.81
CA ASP A 137 -5.84 9.84 23.92
C ASP A 137 -7.14 9.03 23.83
N GLY A 138 -7.57 8.70 22.61
CA GLY A 138 -8.90 8.17 22.31
C GLY A 138 -9.96 9.20 21.93
N GLN A 139 -9.73 10.50 22.18
CA GLN A 139 -10.65 11.58 21.79
C GLN A 139 -10.20 12.27 20.51
N PHE A 140 -11.14 12.74 19.68
CA PHE A 140 -10.82 13.48 18.45
C PHE A 140 -10.48 14.95 18.65
N THR A 141 -10.92 15.55 19.76
CA THR A 141 -10.71 16.97 20.09
C THR A 141 -11.05 17.95 18.96
N LEU A 142 -12.04 17.61 18.12
CA LEU A 142 -12.52 18.47 17.04
C LEU A 142 -13.42 19.59 17.59
N SER A 143 -13.06 20.84 17.30
CA SER A 143 -13.93 22.00 17.54
C SER A 143 -15.19 21.95 16.67
N ARG A 144 -16.17 22.81 16.96
CA ARG A 144 -17.36 22.91 16.11
C ARG A 144 -17.00 23.34 14.68
N GLN A 145 -16.09 24.30 14.55
CA GLN A 145 -15.60 24.75 13.24
C GLN A 145 -14.93 23.62 12.47
N ALA A 146 -14.02 22.86 13.10
CA ALA A 146 -13.34 21.74 12.46
C ALA A 146 -14.34 20.64 12.01
N GLN A 147 -15.39 20.39 12.79
CA GLN A 147 -16.46 19.47 12.39
C GLN A 147 -17.22 19.96 11.16
N ASP A 148 -17.58 21.25 11.13
CA ASP A 148 -18.27 21.87 9.99
C ASP A 148 -17.38 21.86 8.73
N GLU A 149 -16.06 22.04 8.87
CA GLU A 149 -15.08 21.92 7.77
C GLU A 149 -15.01 20.50 7.20
N ILE A 150 -15.01 19.47 8.04
CA ILE A 150 -15.04 18.05 7.59
C ILE A 150 -16.32 17.77 6.79
N VAL A 151 -17.48 18.22 7.29
CA VAL A 151 -18.76 18.06 6.60
C VAL A 151 -18.76 18.81 5.27
N LYS A 152 -18.21 20.03 5.24
CA LYS A 152 -18.07 20.81 4.01
C LYS A 152 -17.21 20.09 2.97
N LEU A 153 -16.09 19.49 3.39
CA LEU A 153 -15.23 18.70 2.49
C LEU A 153 -15.96 17.45 1.98
N PHE A 154 -16.66 16.73 2.86
CA PHE A 154 -17.45 15.55 2.49
C PHE A 154 -18.50 15.87 1.41
N MET A 155 -19.20 17.02 1.56
CA MET A 155 -20.25 17.46 0.65
C MET A 155 -19.74 18.15 -0.62
N ALA A 156 -18.44 18.46 -0.70
CA ALA A 156 -17.86 19.12 -1.87
C ALA A 156 -17.95 18.23 -3.12
N GLN A 157 -18.11 18.86 -4.28
CA GLN A 157 -17.92 18.19 -5.58
C GLN A 157 -16.43 18.00 -5.83
N GLU A 158 -16.02 16.84 -6.34
CA GLU A 158 -14.60 16.50 -6.51
C GLU A 158 -13.91 17.46 -7.49
N GLU A 159 -14.62 17.88 -8.53
CA GLU A 159 -14.17 18.84 -9.55
C GLU A 159 -13.82 20.20 -8.92
N SER A 160 -14.48 20.58 -7.83
CA SER A 160 -14.23 21.84 -7.10
C SER A 160 -12.96 21.79 -6.23
N LEU A 161 -12.33 20.62 -6.10
CA LEU A 161 -11.14 20.37 -5.29
C LEU A 161 -9.88 20.16 -6.13
N VAL A 162 -9.98 20.18 -7.46
CA VAL A 162 -8.82 20.06 -8.36
C VAL A 162 -7.78 21.12 -8.01
N GLY A 163 -6.53 20.68 -7.84
CA GLY A 163 -5.38 21.51 -7.47
C GLY A 163 -5.34 21.98 -6.01
N LYS A 164 -6.37 21.68 -5.18
CA LYS A 164 -6.40 22.09 -3.77
C LYS A 164 -5.65 21.12 -2.86
N LYS A 165 -4.96 21.69 -1.88
CA LYS A 165 -4.30 20.96 -0.79
C LYS A 165 -5.21 20.84 0.42
N ILE A 166 -4.87 19.93 1.34
CA ILE A 166 -5.57 19.79 2.63
C ILE A 166 -5.53 21.11 3.43
N GLU A 167 -4.39 21.81 3.42
CA GLU A 167 -4.25 23.14 4.06
C GLU A 167 -5.09 24.25 3.43
N ASP A 168 -5.59 24.07 2.21
CA ASP A 168 -6.46 25.06 1.55
C ASP A 168 -7.93 24.91 1.98
N VAL A 169 -8.30 23.78 2.62
CA VAL A 169 -9.70 23.44 2.96
C VAL A 169 -9.96 23.28 4.45
N PHE A 170 -8.92 23.24 5.27
CA PHE A 170 -9.01 23.13 6.74
C PHE A 170 -8.26 24.26 7.43
N SER A 171 -8.79 24.69 8.57
CA SER A 171 -8.16 25.72 9.42
C SER A 171 -7.16 25.13 10.42
N GLU A 172 -6.47 25.99 11.16
CA GLU A 172 -5.52 25.59 12.21
C GLU A 172 -6.19 24.75 13.31
N GLU A 173 -7.45 25.04 13.67
CA GLU A 173 -8.20 24.27 14.69
C GLU A 173 -8.35 22.79 14.30
N PHE A 174 -8.53 22.49 13.01
CA PHE A 174 -8.54 21.11 12.53
C PHE A 174 -7.17 20.44 12.68
N PHE A 175 -6.09 21.16 12.33
CA PHE A 175 -4.73 20.61 12.40
C PHE A 175 -4.20 20.41 13.82
N GLU A 176 -4.74 21.14 14.80
CA GLU A 176 -4.41 20.95 16.22
C GLU A 176 -5.18 19.80 16.87
N SER A 177 -6.24 19.31 16.21
CA SER A 177 -7.07 18.21 16.71
C SER A 177 -6.33 16.87 16.73
N ASN A 178 -6.73 16.00 17.66
CA ASN A 178 -6.25 14.64 17.71
C ASN A 178 -6.78 13.83 16.52
N PHE A 179 -7.92 14.23 15.92
CA PHE A 179 -8.40 13.64 14.67
C PHE A 179 -7.33 13.74 13.56
N TRP A 180 -6.80 14.94 13.30
CA TRP A 180 -5.74 15.11 12.31
C TRP A 180 -4.50 14.28 12.69
N LEU A 181 -4.14 14.25 13.96
CA LEU A 181 -3.00 13.47 14.45
C LEU A 181 -3.14 11.96 14.18
N TYR A 182 -4.31 11.36 14.45
CA TYR A 182 -4.56 9.96 14.11
C TYR A 182 -4.57 9.76 12.60
N TRP A 183 -5.22 10.66 11.87
CA TRP A 183 -5.42 10.54 10.43
C TRP A 183 -4.12 10.62 9.64
N CYS A 184 -3.32 11.67 9.87
CA CYS A 184 -2.06 11.90 9.17
C CYS A 184 -1.04 10.81 9.49
N SER A 185 -1.04 10.30 10.72
CA SER A 185 -0.12 9.23 11.11
C SER A 185 -0.52 7.83 10.64
N MET A 186 -1.82 7.58 10.47
CA MET A 186 -2.31 6.32 9.94
C MET A 186 -2.05 6.23 8.45
N PHE A 187 -2.44 7.26 7.71
CA PHE A 187 -2.44 7.27 6.25
C PHE A 187 -1.26 8.02 5.62
N ALA A 188 -0.31 8.52 6.41
CA ALA A 188 0.85 9.29 5.96
C ALA A 188 0.47 10.53 5.12
N PHE A 189 -0.64 11.20 5.49
CA PHE A 189 -1.02 12.47 4.88
C PHE A 189 -0.12 13.61 5.38
N GLU A 190 0.28 14.48 4.45
CA GLU A 190 0.86 15.79 4.75
C GLU A 190 -0.12 16.90 4.41
N LYS A 191 0.05 18.07 5.04
CA LYS A 191 -0.87 19.21 4.85
C LYS A 191 -0.97 19.70 3.40
N TRP A 192 0.09 19.50 2.61
CA TRP A 192 0.14 19.87 1.20
C TRP A 192 -0.34 18.77 0.24
N HIS A 193 -0.77 17.61 0.75
CA HIS A 193 -1.34 16.55 -0.09
C HIS A 193 -2.73 16.95 -0.62
N SER A 194 -3.21 16.18 -1.60
CA SER A 194 -4.48 16.41 -2.30
C SER A 194 -5.69 16.41 -1.36
N ALA A 195 -6.49 17.48 -1.44
CA ALA A 195 -7.79 17.55 -0.77
C ALA A 195 -8.80 16.53 -1.34
N ILE A 196 -8.68 16.16 -2.63
CA ILE A 196 -9.50 15.12 -3.25
C ILE A 196 -9.27 13.78 -2.54
N GLU A 197 -8.02 13.41 -2.32
CA GLU A 197 -7.70 12.14 -1.64
C GLU A 197 -8.14 12.16 -0.17
N MET A 198 -7.96 13.28 0.53
CA MET A 198 -8.51 13.45 1.89
C MET A 198 -10.03 13.23 1.92
N ARG A 199 -10.77 13.85 0.99
CA ARG A 199 -12.23 13.66 0.87
C ARG A 199 -12.60 12.22 0.60
N ARG A 200 -11.93 11.57 -0.36
CA ARG A 200 -12.14 10.15 -0.70
C ARG A 200 -11.94 9.25 0.51
N TYR A 201 -10.89 9.47 1.31
CA TYR A 201 -10.64 8.69 2.53
C TYR A 201 -11.73 8.91 3.59
N ILE A 202 -12.19 10.16 3.81
CA ILE A 202 -13.30 10.45 4.73
C ILE A 202 -14.54 9.67 4.31
N MET A 203 -14.90 9.70 3.02
CA MET A 203 -16.05 8.96 2.50
C MET A 203 -15.84 7.45 2.57
N ARG A 204 -14.65 6.96 2.21
CA ARG A 204 -14.32 5.54 2.07
C ARG A 204 -14.26 4.80 3.41
N PHE A 205 -13.85 5.47 4.48
CA PHE A 205 -13.65 4.86 5.80
C PHE A 205 -14.61 5.39 6.87
N ILE A 206 -15.71 6.04 6.47
CA ILE A 206 -16.69 6.60 7.41
C ILE A 206 -17.27 5.56 8.38
N HIS A 207 -17.44 4.32 7.93
CA HIS A 207 -17.92 3.20 8.75
C HIS A 207 -16.94 2.80 9.85
N HIS A 208 -15.65 3.14 9.71
CA HIS A 208 -14.58 2.83 10.66
C HIS A 208 -14.14 4.02 11.50
N ILE A 209 -14.83 5.17 11.42
CA ILE A 209 -14.47 6.38 12.17
C ILE A 209 -14.23 6.10 13.66
N LYS A 210 -15.06 5.25 14.28
CA LYS A 210 -14.94 4.90 15.71
C LYS A 210 -13.68 4.09 16.04
N GLY A 211 -13.14 3.33 15.09
CA GLY A 211 -11.94 2.52 15.26
C GLY A 211 -10.64 3.29 14.96
N LEU A 212 -10.71 4.56 14.56
CA LEU A 212 -9.53 5.39 14.27
C LEU A 212 -8.64 5.59 15.53
N PRO A 213 -9.19 5.92 16.73
CA PRO A 213 -8.38 6.20 17.91
C PRO A 213 -7.84 4.95 18.61
N ASP A 214 -8.28 3.74 18.26
CA ASP A 214 -7.89 2.51 18.96
C ASP A 214 -7.48 1.37 18.01
N PHE A 215 -7.49 1.61 16.70
CA PHE A 215 -7.18 0.64 15.65
C PHE A 215 -8.03 -0.65 15.63
N THR A 216 -9.17 -0.68 16.31
CA THR A 216 -10.05 -1.87 16.32
C THR A 216 -10.63 -2.24 14.96
N ALA A 217 -10.64 -1.30 14.01
CA ALA A 217 -11.05 -1.52 12.64
C ALA A 217 -9.98 -2.21 11.77
N LEU A 218 -8.71 -2.11 12.16
CA LEU A 218 -7.59 -2.63 11.36
C LEU A 218 -7.42 -4.12 11.54
N LYS A 219 -6.92 -4.76 10.48
CA LYS A 219 -6.63 -6.18 10.40
C LYS A 219 -5.25 -6.39 9.80
N PHE A 220 -4.55 -7.42 10.26
CA PHE A 220 -3.17 -7.70 9.87
C PHE A 220 -2.99 -9.17 9.52
N THR A 221 -2.08 -9.42 8.57
CA THR A 221 -1.60 -10.76 8.23
C THR A 221 -0.72 -11.34 9.34
N LYS A 222 -0.57 -12.67 9.37
CA LYS A 222 0.27 -13.39 10.33
C LYS A 222 1.74 -12.94 10.29
N TYR A 223 2.28 -12.80 9.09
CA TYR A 223 3.63 -12.31 8.84
C TYR A 223 3.60 -11.01 8.04
N ASN A 224 4.76 -10.58 7.54
CA ASN A 224 4.82 -9.49 6.57
C ASN A 224 4.03 -9.83 5.29
N GLN A 225 3.74 -8.81 4.47
CA GLN A 225 2.91 -8.97 3.28
C GLN A 225 3.59 -9.81 2.19
N TYR A 226 4.91 -9.84 2.13
CA TYR A 226 5.62 -10.71 1.20
C TYR A 226 5.32 -12.18 1.50
N GLU A 227 5.50 -12.57 2.76
CA GLU A 227 5.27 -13.93 3.23
C GLU A 227 3.79 -14.33 3.18
N SER A 228 2.90 -13.45 3.64
CA SER A 228 1.48 -13.81 3.85
C SER A 228 0.59 -13.57 2.62
N LEU A 229 1.01 -12.75 1.66
CA LEU A 229 0.18 -12.40 0.49
C LEU A 229 0.92 -12.71 -0.83
N VAL A 230 2.16 -12.23 -0.98
CA VAL A 230 2.90 -12.38 -2.23
C VAL A 230 3.30 -13.84 -2.48
N LYS A 231 3.87 -14.54 -1.50
CA LYS A 231 4.25 -15.96 -1.66
C LYS A 231 3.06 -16.86 -2.03
N PRO A 232 1.89 -16.79 -1.37
CA PRO A 232 0.71 -17.53 -1.81
C PRO A 232 0.31 -17.25 -3.26
N LEU A 233 0.31 -15.97 -3.67
CA LEU A 233 0.04 -15.58 -5.07
C LEU A 233 1.07 -16.20 -6.03
N LEU A 234 2.36 -16.12 -5.70
CA LEU A 234 3.42 -16.70 -6.54
C LEU A 234 3.30 -18.22 -6.65
N ALA A 235 3.00 -18.90 -5.54
CA ALA A 235 2.80 -20.35 -5.54
C ALA A 235 1.63 -20.75 -6.45
N PHE A 236 0.48 -20.07 -6.30
CA PHE A 236 -0.69 -20.28 -7.15
C PHE A 236 -0.38 -20.01 -8.63
N LEU A 237 0.20 -18.85 -8.96
CA LEU A 237 0.46 -18.48 -10.35
C LEU A 237 1.47 -19.41 -11.04
N LYS A 238 2.50 -19.86 -10.30
CA LYS A 238 3.47 -20.84 -10.82
C LYS A 238 2.82 -22.20 -11.08
N ASP A 239 1.96 -22.66 -10.19
CA ASP A 239 1.18 -23.90 -10.38
C ASP A 239 0.27 -23.83 -11.61
N GLN A 240 -0.29 -22.64 -11.88
CA GLN A 240 -1.09 -22.38 -13.08
C GLN A 240 -0.25 -22.18 -14.37
N GLY A 241 1.08 -22.26 -14.28
CA GLY A 241 1.98 -22.18 -15.44
C GLY A 241 2.29 -20.76 -15.94
N VAL A 242 2.07 -19.74 -15.11
CA VAL A 242 2.43 -18.34 -15.44
C VAL A 242 3.94 -18.18 -15.61
N ILE A 243 4.33 -17.40 -16.61
CA ILE A 243 5.72 -17.18 -16.97
C ILE A 243 6.22 -15.91 -16.27
N PHE A 244 7.20 -16.06 -15.40
CA PHE A 244 7.89 -14.94 -14.75
C PHE A 244 9.22 -14.66 -15.45
N GLN A 245 9.42 -13.42 -15.88
CA GLN A 245 10.66 -12.91 -16.43
C GLN A 245 11.20 -11.86 -15.46
N TYR A 246 12.17 -12.27 -14.65
CA TYR A 246 12.91 -11.38 -13.75
C TYR A 246 14.06 -10.71 -14.49
N GLU A 247 14.59 -9.63 -13.91
CA GLU A 247 15.65 -8.82 -14.53
C GLU A 247 15.26 -8.33 -15.94
N ALA A 248 13.95 -8.14 -16.14
CA ALA A 248 13.32 -7.74 -17.39
C ALA A 248 12.80 -6.30 -17.26
N GLN A 249 13.73 -5.35 -17.37
CA GLN A 249 13.39 -3.93 -17.33
C GLN A 249 12.75 -3.51 -18.66
N VAL A 250 11.49 -3.09 -18.61
CA VAL A 250 10.77 -2.56 -19.77
C VAL A 250 10.94 -1.04 -19.80
N GLU A 251 11.54 -0.53 -20.88
CA GLU A 251 11.77 0.91 -21.07
C GLU A 251 10.60 1.62 -21.76
N ASN A 252 9.97 0.95 -22.73
CA ASN A 252 8.91 1.56 -23.51
C ASN A 252 7.90 0.53 -24.06
N ILE A 253 6.67 0.99 -24.29
CA ILE A 253 5.64 0.26 -25.02
C ILE A 253 5.20 1.15 -26.17
N GLU A 254 5.47 0.71 -27.39
CA GLU A 254 5.01 1.44 -28.59
C GLU A 254 3.52 1.20 -28.79
N VAL A 255 2.74 2.27 -28.87
CA VAL A 255 1.29 2.24 -29.08
C VAL A 255 0.93 2.99 -30.35
N ASP A 256 0.18 2.32 -31.22
CA ASP A 256 -0.43 2.92 -32.41
C ASP A 256 -1.76 3.56 -32.04
N PHE A 257 -1.91 4.85 -32.35
CA PHE A 257 -3.10 5.67 -32.08
C PHE A 257 -3.94 5.94 -33.34
N SER A 258 -3.66 5.23 -34.44
CA SER A 258 -4.39 5.39 -35.69
C SER A 258 -5.83 4.85 -35.62
N ASN A 259 -6.67 5.30 -36.55
CA ASN A 259 -8.03 4.77 -36.77
C ASN A 259 -8.95 4.82 -35.52
N ASN A 260 -8.77 5.83 -34.66
CA ASN A 260 -9.54 5.98 -33.42
C ASN A 260 -9.43 4.75 -32.49
N LYS A 261 -8.28 4.06 -32.54
CA LYS A 261 -7.93 2.92 -31.68
C LYS A 261 -6.61 3.20 -30.98
N LYS A 262 -6.36 2.46 -29.88
CA LYS A 262 -5.08 2.42 -29.17
C LYS A 262 -4.62 0.97 -29.16
N VAL A 263 -3.55 0.65 -29.89
CA VAL A 263 -3.06 -0.74 -30.03
C VAL A 263 -1.59 -0.79 -29.68
N ALA A 264 -1.24 -1.50 -28.60
CA ALA A 264 0.15 -1.79 -28.29
C ALA A 264 0.76 -2.68 -29.38
N LYS A 265 1.93 -2.30 -29.89
CA LYS A 265 2.62 -2.98 -30.99
C LYS A 265 3.88 -3.67 -30.55
N LYS A 266 4.62 -3.08 -29.60
CA LYS A 266 5.92 -3.60 -29.15
C LYS A 266 6.18 -3.28 -27.69
N ILE A 267 6.87 -4.18 -27.01
CA ILE A 267 7.51 -3.95 -25.71
C ILE A 267 9.02 -3.86 -25.95
N ILE A 268 9.64 -2.78 -25.47
CA ILE A 268 11.07 -2.50 -25.62
C ILE A 268 11.72 -2.65 -24.25
N PHE A 269 12.72 -3.52 -24.17
CA PHE A 269 13.48 -3.81 -22.94
C PHE A 269 14.80 -3.02 -22.90
N ALA A 270 15.32 -2.77 -21.70
CA ALA A 270 16.56 -2.02 -21.49
C ALA A 270 17.81 -2.69 -22.05
N ASP A 271 17.78 -4.02 -22.22
CA ASP A 271 18.86 -4.77 -22.88
C ASP A 271 18.79 -4.72 -24.41
N GLY A 272 17.86 -3.92 -24.97
CA GLY A 272 17.65 -3.76 -26.41
C GLY A 272 16.78 -4.85 -27.04
N LYS A 273 16.31 -5.85 -26.28
CA LYS A 273 15.33 -6.81 -26.79
C LYS A 273 14.00 -6.13 -27.08
N VAL A 274 13.30 -6.70 -28.07
CA VAL A 274 11.98 -6.23 -28.49
C VAL A 274 11.05 -7.43 -28.55
N GLN A 275 9.86 -7.28 -27.95
CA GLN A 275 8.76 -8.23 -28.06
C GLN A 275 7.66 -7.61 -28.90
N ASP A 276 7.44 -8.15 -30.10
CA ASP A 276 6.31 -7.75 -30.94
C ASP A 276 4.98 -8.25 -30.34
N LEU A 277 3.94 -7.44 -30.51
CA LEU A 277 2.59 -7.68 -29.99
C LEU A 277 1.57 -7.65 -31.13
N THR A 278 0.50 -8.41 -30.95
CA THR A 278 -0.70 -8.42 -31.78
C THR A 278 -1.89 -7.83 -31.02
N GLU A 279 -3.05 -7.67 -31.69
CA GLU A 279 -4.29 -7.25 -31.00
C GLU A 279 -4.83 -8.31 -30.02
N ASP A 280 -4.29 -9.53 -30.05
CA ASP A 280 -4.61 -10.60 -29.10
C ASP A 280 -3.70 -10.59 -27.86
N ASP A 281 -2.66 -9.75 -27.83
CA ASP A 281 -1.73 -9.62 -26.71
C ASP A 281 -2.11 -8.41 -25.85
N LEU A 282 -2.66 -8.69 -24.68
CA LEU A 282 -3.07 -7.68 -23.71
C LEU A 282 -1.85 -7.16 -22.94
N VAL A 283 -1.77 -5.86 -22.71
CA VAL A 283 -0.68 -5.25 -21.92
C VAL A 283 -1.25 -4.55 -20.70
N PHE A 284 -0.78 -4.95 -19.52
CA PHE A 284 -1.13 -4.36 -18.24
C PHE A 284 0.10 -3.67 -17.66
N VAL A 285 0.01 -2.38 -17.36
CA VAL A 285 1.15 -1.58 -16.91
C VAL A 285 0.90 -1.06 -15.50
N THR A 286 1.79 -1.37 -14.57
CA THR A 286 1.82 -0.69 -13.27
C THR A 286 2.52 0.66 -13.46
N ASN A 287 1.74 1.72 -13.64
CA ASN A 287 2.26 3.05 -13.95
C ASN A 287 2.71 3.81 -12.69
N GLY A 288 4.02 3.78 -12.44
CA GLY A 288 4.65 4.42 -11.28
C GLY A 288 4.69 3.51 -10.06
N SER A 289 5.59 3.83 -9.13
CA SER A 289 5.84 3.02 -7.94
C SER A 289 6.29 3.91 -6.78
N ILE A 290 5.68 3.72 -5.61
CA ILE A 290 6.04 4.44 -4.37
C ILE A 290 7.33 3.92 -3.73
N THR A 291 7.81 2.76 -4.16
CA THR A 291 9.06 2.15 -3.69
C THR A 291 10.16 2.20 -4.74
N GLU A 292 9.91 2.87 -5.86
CA GLU A 292 10.92 3.17 -6.88
C GLU A 292 12.07 3.97 -6.26
N SER A 293 13.30 3.71 -6.70
CA SER A 293 14.49 4.45 -6.30
C SER A 293 14.70 4.57 -4.78
N SER A 294 14.11 3.64 -4.01
CA SER A 294 14.33 3.55 -2.57
C SER A 294 15.76 3.16 -2.27
N THR A 295 16.41 3.90 -1.39
CA THR A 295 17.75 3.57 -0.88
C THR A 295 17.67 3.06 0.54
N GLN A 296 18.74 2.39 0.95
CA GLN A 296 18.86 1.82 2.27
C GLN A 296 20.15 2.31 2.93
N GLY A 297 20.04 2.66 4.21
CA GLY A 297 21.18 2.93 5.09
C GLY A 297 21.43 1.79 6.07
N SER A 298 22.24 2.06 7.08
CA SER A 298 22.60 1.12 8.15
C SER A 298 22.45 1.80 9.52
N PRO A 299 22.69 1.10 10.65
CA PRO A 299 22.69 1.73 11.97
C PRO A 299 23.68 2.89 12.13
N THR A 300 24.71 2.95 11.29
CA THR A 300 25.78 3.97 11.36
C THR A 300 25.89 4.85 10.12
N GLU A 301 25.06 4.61 9.10
CA GLU A 301 25.11 5.33 7.82
C GLU A 301 23.69 5.66 7.35
N ALA A 302 23.45 6.92 7.00
CA ALA A 302 22.16 7.35 6.50
C ALA A 302 21.86 6.75 5.12
N ALA A 303 20.59 6.48 4.84
CA ALA A 303 20.17 6.07 3.50
C ALA A 303 20.49 7.22 2.50
N PRO A 304 21.24 6.96 1.42
CA PRO A 304 21.66 8.01 0.50
C PRO A 304 20.46 8.60 -0.26
N ILE A 305 20.40 9.91 -0.42
CA ILE A 305 19.27 10.54 -1.13
C ILE A 305 19.41 10.31 -2.64
N THR A 306 18.38 9.74 -3.24
CA THR A 306 18.24 9.62 -4.70
C THR A 306 17.31 10.72 -5.22
N TRP A 307 17.75 11.41 -6.27
CA TRP A 307 16.95 12.41 -7.00
C TRP A 307 16.42 11.87 -8.32
N LEU A 308 16.76 10.63 -8.65
CA LEU A 308 16.27 9.93 -9.83
C LEU A 308 14.85 9.47 -9.52
N CYS A 309 13.87 10.15 -10.11
CA CYS A 309 12.53 9.62 -10.23
C CYS A 309 12.44 9.13 -11.67
N TRP A 310 12.64 7.83 -11.89
CA TRP A 310 12.35 7.24 -13.19
C TRP A 310 10.84 7.33 -13.40
N PHE A 311 10.42 8.24 -14.28
CA PHE A 311 9.02 8.32 -14.67
C PHE A 311 8.69 7.11 -15.53
N ALA A 312 7.82 6.27 -14.98
CA ALA A 312 7.08 5.26 -15.72
C ALA A 312 6.35 5.93 -16.90
N TYR A 313 6.66 5.46 -18.11
CA TYR A 313 5.92 5.65 -19.36
C TYR A 313 5.19 6.98 -19.53
N GLN A 314 5.79 7.89 -20.29
CA GLN A 314 5.02 8.98 -20.88
C GLN A 314 4.19 8.40 -22.04
N PHE A 315 3.01 7.83 -21.73
CA PHE A 315 1.97 7.64 -22.74
C PHE A 315 1.55 9.04 -23.19
N ARG A 316 2.25 9.62 -24.17
CA ARG A 316 1.80 10.86 -24.81
C ARG A 316 0.52 10.54 -25.56
N THR A 317 -0.61 10.82 -24.93
CA THR A 317 -1.88 11.02 -25.60
C THR A 317 -2.29 12.46 -25.43
N GLU A 318 -2.73 13.12 -26.51
CA GLU A 318 -3.39 14.44 -26.42
C GLU A 318 -4.68 14.37 -25.58
N ASP A 319 -5.24 13.17 -25.36
CA ASP A 319 -6.45 12.91 -24.56
C ASP A 319 -6.22 12.64 -23.06
N THR A 320 -4.98 12.49 -22.59
CA THR A 320 -4.70 12.59 -21.15
C THR A 320 -4.64 14.07 -20.81
N SER A 321 -5.81 14.69 -20.77
CA SER A 321 -6.03 15.98 -20.16
C SER A 321 -5.88 15.83 -18.65
N ASP A 322 -4.65 15.71 -18.19
CA ASP A 322 -4.20 16.22 -16.91
C ASP A 322 -2.69 16.07 -16.84
N GLU A 323 -2.06 17.07 -16.24
CA GLU A 323 -0.66 17.12 -15.82
C GLU A 323 -0.35 16.01 -14.80
N CYS A 324 -0.49 14.74 -15.19
CA CYS A 324 0.05 13.62 -14.42
C CYS A 324 1.56 13.62 -14.60
N LEU A 325 2.17 14.52 -13.83
CA LEU A 325 3.58 14.61 -13.53
C LEU A 325 4.46 14.85 -14.77
N GLY A 326 4.45 16.10 -15.22
CA GLY A 326 5.45 16.60 -16.16
C GLY A 326 6.87 16.30 -15.69
N SER A 327 7.74 16.01 -16.65
CA SER A 327 9.20 15.97 -16.47
C SER A 327 9.66 17.19 -15.68
N GLY A 328 10.26 16.98 -14.51
CA GLY A 328 10.86 18.06 -13.71
C GLY A 328 10.15 18.40 -12.40
N VAL A 329 9.07 17.71 -12.00
CA VAL A 329 8.63 17.80 -10.60
C VAL A 329 9.58 16.98 -9.74
N VAL A 330 10.58 17.64 -9.18
CA VAL A 330 11.34 17.08 -8.07
C VAL A 330 10.33 16.76 -6.96
N CYS A 331 10.20 15.48 -6.60
CA CYS A 331 9.40 15.02 -5.45
C CYS A 331 10.08 15.43 -4.13
N ARG A 332 10.38 16.73 -3.94
CA ARG A 332 10.97 17.29 -2.70
C ARG A 332 10.03 17.17 -1.49
N ARG A 333 8.77 16.73 -1.69
CA ARG A 333 7.69 16.87 -0.69
C ARG A 333 6.88 15.59 -0.45
N THR A 334 7.34 14.42 -0.90
CA THR A 334 6.63 13.13 -0.72
C THR A 334 7.42 12.11 0.10
N SER A 335 8.57 12.52 0.64
CA SER A 335 9.54 11.62 1.23
C SER A 335 9.34 11.43 2.74
N TRP A 336 9.10 10.18 3.09
CA TRP A 336 9.16 9.68 4.46
C TRP A 336 10.32 8.70 4.58
N ILE A 337 11.10 8.82 5.64
CA ILE A 337 12.12 7.83 5.98
C ILE A 337 11.47 6.81 6.90
N CYS A 338 11.50 5.53 6.51
CA CYS A 338 11.13 4.40 7.35
C CYS A 338 12.39 3.72 7.88
N THR A 339 12.46 3.47 9.19
CA THR A 339 13.52 2.63 9.77
C THR A 339 12.91 1.35 10.34
N LYS A 340 13.71 0.28 10.45
CA LYS A 340 13.35 -0.94 11.18
C LYS A 340 14.39 -1.19 12.26
N SER A 341 13.93 -1.35 13.49
CA SER A 341 14.77 -1.64 14.65
C SER A 341 14.51 -3.06 15.14
N PHE A 342 15.58 -3.84 15.23
CA PHE A 342 15.60 -5.19 15.77
C PHE A 342 16.30 -5.16 17.12
N CYS A 343 15.63 -5.66 18.15
CA CYS A 343 16.17 -5.61 19.49
C CYS A 343 15.82 -6.88 20.26
N ASN A 344 16.86 -7.58 20.72
CA ASN A 344 16.73 -8.74 21.61
C ASN A 344 16.92 -8.35 23.10
N TYR A 345 17.07 -7.07 23.41
CA TYR A 345 17.22 -6.63 24.80
C TYR A 345 15.86 -6.66 25.52
N PRO A 346 15.73 -7.41 26.63
CA PRO A 346 14.46 -7.54 27.36
C PRO A 346 13.91 -6.22 27.92
N THR A 347 14.78 -5.23 28.13
CA THR A 347 14.37 -3.89 28.56
C THR A 347 13.56 -3.16 27.48
N TYR A 348 13.99 -3.25 26.21
CA TYR A 348 13.27 -2.65 25.09
C TYR A 348 11.90 -3.30 24.90
N GLY A 349 11.85 -4.63 24.88
CA GLY A 349 10.59 -5.38 24.79
C GLY A 349 9.62 -5.05 25.93
N ARG A 350 10.12 -4.91 27.18
CA ARG A 350 9.29 -4.47 28.32
C ARG A 350 8.76 -3.05 28.17
N CYS A 351 9.58 -2.11 27.70
CA CYS A 351 9.13 -0.75 27.41
C CYS A 351 8.04 -0.72 26.33
N CYS A 352 8.18 -1.51 25.28
CA CYS A 352 7.14 -1.64 24.26
C CYS A 352 5.85 -2.22 24.86
N CYS A 353 5.94 -3.35 25.56
CA CYS A 353 4.76 -3.99 26.15
C CYS A 353 4.08 -3.13 27.23
N TYR A 354 4.76 -2.14 27.84
CA TYR A 354 4.11 -1.15 28.70
C TYR A 354 3.06 -0.31 27.95
N TYR A 355 3.34 0.12 26.72
CA TYR A 355 2.39 0.88 25.90
C TYR A 355 1.38 0.01 25.17
N PHE A 356 1.80 -1.18 24.73
CA PHE A 356 1.01 -2.03 23.84
C PHE A 356 0.25 -3.15 24.56
N GLY A 357 0.51 -3.38 25.85
CA GLY A 357 -0.11 -4.44 26.65
C GLY A 357 0.69 -5.75 26.68
N GLN A 358 0.15 -6.74 27.41
CA GLN A 358 0.88 -7.96 27.83
C GLN A 358 1.36 -8.87 26.70
N ARG A 359 0.74 -8.81 25.52
CA ARG A 359 1.29 -9.39 24.30
C ARG A 359 1.72 -8.19 23.49
N CYS A 360 3.01 -7.94 23.33
CA CYS A 360 3.49 -7.00 22.31
C CYS A 360 2.92 -7.51 20.98
N ARG A 361 1.77 -6.99 20.51
CA ARG A 361 1.05 -7.46 19.31
C ARG A 361 1.63 -6.83 18.05
N SER A 362 1.40 -7.45 16.89
CA SER A 362 1.49 -6.75 15.61
C SER A 362 0.37 -5.72 15.51
N GLY A 363 0.68 -4.53 14.97
CA GLY A 363 -0.36 -3.57 14.56
C GLY A 363 -0.46 -2.23 15.31
N PRO A 364 0.02 -2.04 16.55
CA PRO A 364 -0.14 -0.73 17.18
C PRO A 364 0.93 0.25 16.70
N LYS A 365 0.48 1.32 16.03
CA LYS A 365 1.25 2.57 15.90
C LYS A 365 1.16 3.38 17.20
N LEU A 366 2.24 4.06 17.56
CA LEU A 366 2.34 5.01 18.66
C LEU A 366 2.90 6.33 18.13
N ILE A 367 2.19 7.41 18.44
CA ILE A 367 2.46 8.75 17.96
C ILE A 367 3.12 9.55 19.07
N CYS A 368 4.25 10.18 18.79
CA CYS A 368 4.90 11.09 19.72
C CYS A 368 4.49 12.53 19.41
N LYS A 369 3.67 13.12 20.28
CA LYS A 369 3.25 14.53 20.18
C LYS A 369 4.44 15.42 20.58
N PRO A 370 4.86 16.36 19.71
CA PRO A 370 5.98 17.21 19.99
C PRO A 370 5.69 18.16 21.17
N THR A 371 6.65 18.35 22.06
CA THR A 371 6.54 19.25 23.23
C THR A 371 6.78 20.73 22.88
N LYS A 372 7.17 21.03 21.63
CA LYS A 372 7.35 22.38 21.10
C LYS A 372 6.72 22.50 19.71
N PRO A 373 6.09 23.63 19.36
CA PRO A 373 5.33 23.80 18.11
C PRO A 373 6.17 23.72 16.82
N ARG A 374 7.51 23.72 16.90
CA ARG A 374 8.42 23.61 15.74
C ARG A 374 8.90 22.18 15.43
N ASN A 375 8.55 21.19 16.23
CA ASN A 375 9.00 19.81 16.01
C ASN A 375 7.93 19.01 15.23
N ARG A 376 8.35 18.19 14.25
CA ARG A 376 7.44 17.34 13.45
C ARG A 376 6.97 16.12 14.25
N ILE A 377 5.84 15.55 13.84
CA ILE A 377 5.24 14.34 14.44
C ILE A 377 6.15 13.15 14.13
N GLY A 378 6.59 12.42 15.17
CA GLY A 378 7.27 11.14 15.02
C GLY A 378 6.27 10.00 15.18
N ILE A 379 6.25 9.05 14.25
CA ILE A 379 5.36 7.88 14.30
C ILE A 379 6.23 6.64 14.49
N SER A 380 5.87 5.80 15.45
CA SER A 380 6.48 4.48 15.64
C SER A 380 5.43 3.40 15.43
N CYS A 381 5.73 2.33 14.70
CA CYS A 381 4.85 1.19 14.45
C CYS A 381 5.52 -0.06 14.98
N ILE A 382 4.91 -0.78 15.91
CA ILE A 382 5.50 -2.02 16.42
C ILE A 382 4.84 -3.22 15.76
N SER A 383 5.67 -4.14 15.26
CA SER A 383 5.25 -5.49 14.93
C SER A 383 5.99 -6.47 15.84
N SER A 384 5.38 -7.60 16.20
CA SER A 384 6.07 -8.71 16.85
C SER A 384 5.89 -9.96 15.99
N ALA A 385 6.88 -10.85 15.98
CA ALA A 385 6.82 -12.14 15.26
C ALA A 385 7.00 -13.35 16.19
N SER A 386 7.03 -13.16 17.50
CA SER A 386 6.96 -14.19 18.57
C SER A 386 7.43 -13.57 19.89
N SER A 387 7.19 -14.27 21.00
CA SER A 387 7.48 -13.88 22.39
C SER A 387 8.95 -13.54 22.73
N ILE A 388 9.86 -13.53 21.76
CA ILE A 388 11.31 -13.32 21.94
C ILE A 388 11.83 -12.08 21.18
N MET A 389 11.11 -11.54 20.17
CA MET A 389 11.58 -10.44 19.32
C MET A 389 10.52 -9.33 19.15
N SER A 390 10.94 -8.07 19.36
CA SER A 390 10.14 -6.87 19.11
C SER A 390 10.70 -6.10 17.91
N PHE A 391 9.83 -5.72 16.96
CA PHE A 391 10.17 -4.89 15.81
C PHE A 391 9.54 -3.52 15.98
N ALA A 392 10.29 -2.44 15.80
CA ALA A 392 9.74 -1.09 15.73
C ALA A 392 10.10 -0.43 14.41
N SER A 393 9.13 0.24 13.79
CA SER A 393 9.31 1.01 12.57
C SER A 393 9.12 2.48 12.88
N PHE A 394 10.08 3.34 12.59
CA PHE A 394 9.90 4.77 12.81
C PHE A 394 9.74 5.50 11.48
N PHE A 395 8.81 6.45 11.42
CA PHE A 395 8.60 7.32 10.27
C PHE A 395 8.92 8.77 10.64
N TRP A 396 9.77 9.40 9.82
CA TRP A 396 10.17 10.80 9.93
C TRP A 396 10.11 11.46 8.55
N ASN A 397 9.75 12.74 8.49
CA ASN A 397 9.79 13.49 7.24
C ASN A 397 11.24 13.97 6.95
N SER A 398 11.70 13.79 5.72
CA SER A 398 13.10 13.85 5.30
C SER A 398 13.77 15.23 5.28
N ASP A 399 13.08 16.35 5.51
CA ASP A 399 13.70 17.70 5.47
C ASP A 399 14.70 17.98 6.63
N VAL A 400 15.09 16.96 7.40
CA VAL A 400 15.93 17.11 8.61
C VAL A 400 16.97 15.99 8.74
N CYS A 401 17.55 15.52 7.65
CA CYS A 401 18.85 14.84 7.72
C CYS A 401 19.97 15.82 7.39
#